data_AF-A0A3D1JQV0-F1
#
_entry.id   AF-A0A3D1JQV0-F1
#
_cell.length_a   1.000
_cell.length_b   1.000
_cell.length_c   1.000
_cell.angle_alpha   90.00
_cell.angle_beta   90.00
_cell.angle_gamma   90.00
#
_symmetry.space_group_name_H-M   'P 1'
#
loop_
_entity.id
_entity.type
_entity.pdbx_description
1 polymer ?
#
loop_
_entity_poly.entity_id
_entity_poly.type
_entity_poly.pdbx_seq_one_letter_code
_entity_poly.pdbx_strand_id
1 'polypeptide(L)'
;MSLPTPQRPAEQLDLFRALPGDMAPRDSQDLMAYPFFSLAKSRRTKPIDFRSGNVAIRVEGTLEHGIATIWDADILIWAASQIVEARDAGIATSRLMRARPYEILRFIGRGVSLRDYQRLKAALDRLQSTTVATSIRETTGRRLHRFSWINEWKELADARGTPLGIELILPDWFYAGVLDAALVLTIDPAYFDLTGGIERWLYRLVRKHGGHQPGGWQFDFKHLHRKSGSTAKPHDFACDLRALVARQTMPGYRLGIVRMPGTGAEVLTFRPVPPTARG
;
A
#
# COMPACT_ATOMS: atom_id res chain seq x y z
N MET A 1 -41.31 -22.51 -23.72
CA MET A 1 -40.82 -22.45 -22.33
C MET A 1 -39.38 -22.94 -22.34
N SER A 2 -38.41 -22.03 -22.29
CA SER A 2 -36.99 -22.39 -22.27
C SER A 2 -36.54 -22.51 -20.82
N LEU A 3 -35.99 -23.68 -20.46
CA LEU A 3 -35.44 -23.93 -19.12
C LEU A 3 -34.27 -22.96 -18.85
N PRO A 4 -34.14 -22.43 -17.64
CA PRO A 4 -32.99 -21.60 -17.28
C PRO A 4 -31.71 -22.44 -17.31
N THR A 5 -30.69 -21.91 -18.00
CA THR A 5 -29.34 -22.46 -18.03
C THR A 5 -28.80 -22.62 -16.60
N PRO A 6 -28.18 -23.75 -16.22
CA PRO A 6 -27.59 -23.90 -14.91
C PRO A 6 -26.52 -22.83 -14.71
N GLN A 7 -26.67 -22.06 -13.62
CA GLN A 7 -25.64 -21.12 -13.18
C GLN A 7 -24.34 -21.90 -13.01
N ARG A 8 -23.28 -21.45 -13.71
CA ARG A 8 -21.93 -21.97 -13.50
C ARG A 8 -21.64 -21.94 -11.99
N PRO A 9 -21.15 -23.03 -11.37
CA PRO A 9 -20.68 -22.97 -9.99
C PRO A 9 -19.69 -21.80 -9.88
N ALA A 10 -19.77 -21.02 -8.80
CA ALA A 10 -18.76 -20.01 -8.51
C ALA A 10 -17.39 -20.67 -8.65
N GLU A 11 -16.53 -20.13 -9.51
CA GLU A 11 -15.21 -20.67 -9.80
C GLU A 11 -14.44 -20.74 -8.46
N GLN A 12 -14.22 -21.95 -7.96
CA GLN A 12 -13.55 -22.15 -6.68
C GLN A 12 -12.08 -21.76 -6.87
N LEU A 13 -11.66 -20.66 -6.24
CA LEU A 13 -10.27 -20.23 -6.29
C LEU A 13 -9.36 -21.29 -5.64
N ASP A 14 -8.26 -21.61 -6.31
CA ASP A 14 -7.22 -22.45 -5.73
C ASP A 14 -6.59 -21.75 -4.51
N LEU A 15 -6.24 -22.53 -3.49
CA LEU A 15 -5.67 -21.99 -2.25
C LEU A 15 -4.16 -21.75 -2.39
N PHE A 16 -3.72 -20.50 -2.22
CA PHE A 16 -2.31 -20.18 -2.05
C PHE A 16 -1.95 -20.07 -0.56
N ARG A 17 -1.05 -20.94 -0.09
CA ARG A 17 -0.52 -20.87 1.28
C ARG A 17 0.71 -19.97 1.29
N ALA A 18 0.75 -19.02 2.21
CA ALA A 18 1.91 -18.17 2.40
C ALA A 18 3.17 -19.01 2.66
N LEU A 19 4.24 -18.65 1.94
CA LEU A 19 5.58 -19.23 2.08
C LEU A 19 6.22 -18.82 3.42
N PRO A 20 6.97 -19.73 4.07
CA PRO A 20 7.79 -19.39 5.23
C PRO A 20 9.11 -18.72 4.81
N GLY A 21 9.72 -17.93 5.71
CA GLY A 21 11.08 -17.39 5.54
C GLY A 21 11.15 -15.88 5.32
N ASP A 22 12.38 -15.36 5.26
CA ASP A 22 12.65 -13.94 5.05
C ASP A 22 12.70 -13.64 3.53
N MET A 23 11.68 -12.94 3.03
CA MET A 23 11.65 -12.44 1.66
C MET A 23 11.79 -10.91 1.66
N ALA A 24 12.41 -10.37 0.62
CA ALA A 24 12.57 -8.94 0.52
C ALA A 24 11.20 -8.25 0.23
N PRO A 25 10.81 -7.20 0.96
CA PRO A 25 9.50 -6.58 0.78
C PRO A 25 9.29 -6.03 -0.63
N ARG A 26 8.10 -6.28 -1.19
CA ARG A 26 7.67 -5.86 -2.53
C ARG A 26 6.42 -5.02 -2.41
N ASP A 27 6.42 -3.86 -3.07
CA ASP A 27 5.28 -2.95 -3.11
C ASP A 27 4.84 -2.69 -4.56
N SER A 28 3.54 -2.45 -4.76
CA SER A 28 2.98 -2.13 -6.06
C SER A 28 3.21 -0.66 -6.38
N GLN A 29 3.81 -0.38 -7.54
CA GLN A 29 4.15 0.96 -7.97
C GLN A 29 2.94 1.90 -8.08
N ASP A 30 1.75 1.36 -8.39
CA ASP A 30 0.52 2.17 -8.43
C ASP A 30 0.15 2.69 -7.05
N LEU A 31 0.26 1.86 -6.01
CA LEU A 31 0.00 2.28 -4.63
C LEU A 31 1.08 3.23 -4.09
N MET A 32 2.28 3.22 -4.67
CA MET A 32 3.36 4.16 -4.35
C MET A 32 3.17 5.54 -5.00
N ALA A 33 2.46 5.58 -6.12
CA ALA A 33 2.35 6.76 -6.97
C ALA A 33 1.19 7.69 -6.61
N TYR A 34 0.15 7.15 -5.96
CA TYR A 34 -1.15 7.78 -5.84
C TYR A 34 -1.78 7.62 -4.44
N PRO A 35 -2.68 8.52 -4.04
CA PRO A 35 -3.22 8.55 -2.68
C PRO A 35 -4.37 7.56 -2.50
N PHE A 36 -4.02 6.30 -2.22
CA PHE A 36 -4.99 5.24 -1.98
C PHE A 36 -5.38 5.04 -0.50
N PHE A 37 -4.65 5.66 0.42
CA PHE A 37 -4.77 5.43 1.86
C PHE A 37 -4.84 6.73 2.64
N SER A 38 -5.51 6.70 3.80
CA SER A 38 -5.45 7.80 4.77
C SER A 38 -4.04 7.91 5.37
N LEU A 39 -3.49 9.12 5.42
CA LEU A 39 -2.18 9.39 6.04
C LEU A 39 -2.28 9.74 7.53
N ALA A 40 -3.50 9.90 8.06
CA ALA A 40 -3.73 10.18 9.48
C ALA A 40 -3.93 8.87 10.25
N LYS A 41 -3.48 8.84 11.51
CA LYS A 41 -3.79 7.75 12.46
C LYS A 41 -5.25 7.81 12.93
N SER A 42 -5.88 8.98 12.86
CA SER A 42 -7.28 9.17 13.18
C SER A 42 -8.17 8.64 12.06
N ARG A 43 -9.37 8.16 12.44
CA ARG A 43 -10.37 7.68 11.50
C ARG A 43 -10.77 8.79 10.53
N ARG A 44 -10.61 8.51 9.23
CA ARG A 44 -11.01 9.41 8.14
C ARG A 44 -12.22 8.82 7.42
N THR A 45 -13.35 9.51 7.46
CA THR A 45 -14.56 9.18 6.67
C THR A 45 -14.71 10.06 5.44
N LYS A 46 -14.08 11.24 5.43
CA LYS A 46 -14.05 12.12 4.26
C LYS A 46 -13.31 11.42 3.11
N PRO A 47 -13.93 11.25 1.92
CA PRO A 47 -13.30 10.58 0.79
C PRO A 47 -11.94 11.18 0.40
N ILE A 48 -11.09 10.36 -0.21
CA ILE A 48 -9.99 10.85 -1.04
C ILE A 48 -10.56 10.97 -2.45
N ASP A 49 -10.57 12.18 -3.02
CA ASP A 49 -10.90 12.43 -4.43
C ASP A 49 -9.68 13.07 -5.08
N PHE A 50 -9.03 12.30 -5.96
CA PHE A 50 -7.79 12.69 -6.61
C PHE A 50 -7.97 12.65 -8.13
N ARG A 51 -7.60 13.76 -8.78
CA ARG A 51 -7.60 13.90 -10.24
C ARG A 51 -6.30 14.55 -10.70
N SER A 52 -5.65 13.93 -11.68
CA SER A 52 -4.43 14.47 -12.30
C SER A 52 -4.25 13.89 -13.71
N GLY A 53 -4.34 14.74 -14.74
CA GLY A 53 -4.36 14.29 -16.12
C GLY A 53 -5.51 13.31 -16.37
N ASN A 54 -5.18 12.13 -16.92
CA ASN A 54 -6.15 11.05 -17.19
C ASN A 54 -6.37 10.13 -15.97
N VAL A 55 -5.75 10.41 -14.83
CA VAL A 55 -5.89 9.61 -13.61
C VAL A 55 -6.99 10.21 -12.73
N ALA A 56 -7.99 9.40 -12.44
CA ALA A 56 -9.03 9.65 -11.45
C ALA A 56 -9.01 8.54 -10.41
N ILE A 57 -9.04 8.91 -9.13
CA ILE A 57 -9.10 7.98 -7.99
C ILE A 57 -10.08 8.53 -6.98
N ARG A 58 -10.98 7.68 -6.52
CA ARG A 58 -11.87 7.94 -5.39
C ARG A 58 -11.73 6.82 -4.38
N VAL A 59 -11.47 7.16 -3.13
CA VAL A 59 -11.38 6.20 -2.01
C VAL A 59 -12.37 6.61 -0.94
N GLU A 60 -13.20 5.66 -0.56
CA GLU A 60 -14.31 5.84 0.37
C GLU A 60 -14.23 4.77 1.46
N GLY A 61 -14.59 5.13 2.69
CA GLY A 61 -14.65 4.22 3.82
C GLY A 61 -15.97 4.35 4.54
N THR A 62 -16.32 3.35 5.34
CA THR A 62 -17.59 3.36 6.10
C THR A 62 -17.51 4.31 7.30
N LEU A 63 -18.67 4.64 7.90
CA LEU A 63 -18.71 5.44 9.13
C LEU A 63 -18.04 4.71 10.31
N GLU A 64 -18.20 3.39 10.36
CA GLU A 64 -17.65 2.54 11.42
C GLU A 64 -16.12 2.51 11.35
N HIS A 65 -15.57 2.07 10.21
CA HIS A 65 -14.14 1.79 10.07
C HIS A 65 -13.34 2.96 9.49
N GLY A 66 -13.96 3.84 8.70
CA GLY A 66 -13.26 4.85 7.90
C GLY A 66 -12.47 4.24 6.73
N ILE A 67 -11.62 5.07 6.12
CA ILE A 67 -10.71 4.67 5.03
C ILE A 67 -9.49 3.95 5.62
N ALA A 68 -9.06 2.86 4.97
CA ALA A 68 -7.82 2.17 5.26
C ALA A 68 -6.64 3.16 5.28
N THR A 69 -5.81 3.04 6.30
CA THR A 69 -4.68 3.91 6.55
C THR A 69 -3.43 3.39 5.86
N ILE A 70 -2.40 4.23 5.72
CA ILE A 70 -1.14 3.83 5.12
C ILE A 70 -0.39 2.74 5.91
N TRP A 71 -0.72 2.52 7.18
CA TRP A 71 -0.21 1.38 7.95
C TRP A 71 -0.94 0.07 7.60
N ASP A 72 -2.20 0.14 7.16
CA ASP A 72 -2.94 -1.05 6.71
C ASP A 72 -2.37 -1.58 5.37
N ALA A 73 -1.77 -0.69 4.57
CA ALA A 73 -1.06 -1.06 3.34
C ALA A 73 0.11 -2.03 3.58
N ASP A 74 0.61 -2.16 4.82
CA ASP A 74 1.67 -3.12 5.18
C ASP A 74 1.23 -4.56 4.91
N ILE A 75 -0.05 -4.87 5.07
CA ILE A 75 -0.63 -6.19 4.76
C ILE A 75 -0.60 -6.43 3.24
N LEU A 76 -0.82 -5.40 2.43
CA LEU A 76 -0.75 -5.51 0.98
C LEU A 76 0.70 -5.66 0.50
N ILE A 77 1.66 -5.01 1.17
CA ILE A 77 3.10 -5.21 0.92
C ILE A 77 3.50 -6.65 1.24
N TRP A 78 3.04 -7.19 2.37
CA TRP A 78 3.22 -8.62 2.69
C TRP A 78 2.63 -9.51 1.60
N ALA A 79 1.37 -9.29 1.22
CA ALA A 79 0.70 -10.09 0.21
C ALA A 79 1.41 -10.06 -1.15
N ALA A 80 1.83 -8.87 -1.59
CA ALA A 80 2.61 -8.72 -2.83
C ALA A 80 3.96 -9.44 -2.76
N SER A 81 4.64 -9.37 -1.62
CA SER A 81 5.90 -10.08 -1.39
C SER A 81 5.73 -11.59 -1.52
N GLN A 82 4.69 -12.15 -0.90
CA GLN A 82 4.38 -13.59 -0.99
C GLN A 82 4.11 -14.04 -2.43
N ILE A 83 3.32 -13.27 -3.18
CA ILE A 83 2.95 -13.61 -4.56
C ILE A 83 4.18 -13.54 -5.48
N VAL A 84 4.99 -12.50 -5.34
CA VAL A 84 6.19 -12.31 -6.16
C VAL A 84 7.21 -13.41 -5.86
N GLU A 85 7.46 -13.69 -4.58
CA GLU A 85 8.40 -14.74 -4.18
C GLU A 85 7.96 -16.12 -4.70
N ALA A 86 6.67 -16.46 -4.55
CA ALA A 86 6.13 -17.70 -5.07
C ALA A 86 6.21 -17.81 -6.60
N ARG A 87 5.85 -16.73 -7.31
CA ARG A 87 5.95 -16.66 -8.78
C ARG A 87 7.39 -16.86 -9.23
N ASP A 88 8.33 -16.15 -8.62
CA ASP A 88 9.75 -16.21 -8.98
C ASP A 88 10.35 -17.61 -8.69
N ALA A 89 9.81 -18.32 -7.69
CA ALA A 89 10.12 -19.72 -7.40
C ALA A 89 9.34 -20.76 -8.24
N GLY A 90 8.50 -20.33 -9.20
CA GLY A 90 7.69 -21.23 -10.03
C GLY A 90 6.53 -21.91 -9.31
N ILE A 91 6.14 -21.41 -8.13
CA ILE A 91 5.02 -21.90 -7.33
C ILE A 91 3.73 -21.22 -7.81
N ALA A 92 2.68 -22.03 -8.02
CA ALA A 92 1.38 -21.50 -8.39
C ALA A 92 0.82 -20.55 -7.30
N THR A 93 0.41 -19.37 -7.73
CA THR A 93 -0.16 -18.33 -6.86
C THR A 93 -1.66 -18.21 -7.06
N SER A 94 -2.34 -17.59 -6.09
CA SER A 94 -3.77 -17.31 -6.13
C SER A 94 -4.10 -16.06 -5.34
N ARG A 95 -5.23 -15.45 -5.69
CA ARG A 95 -5.86 -14.39 -4.90
C ARG A 95 -6.35 -14.86 -3.53
N LEU A 96 -6.72 -16.14 -3.40
CA LEU A 96 -7.13 -16.74 -2.13
C LEU A 96 -5.88 -17.14 -1.36
N MET A 97 -5.52 -16.34 -0.37
CA MET A 97 -4.34 -16.53 0.46
C MET A 97 -4.71 -17.07 1.83
N ARG A 98 -3.93 -18.05 2.32
CA ARG A 98 -3.98 -18.53 3.71
C ARG A 98 -2.64 -18.29 4.40
N ALA A 99 -2.69 -17.73 5.60
CA ALA A 99 -1.50 -17.41 6.38
C ALA A 99 -1.76 -17.51 7.88
N ARG A 100 -0.68 -17.64 8.67
CA ARG A 100 -0.77 -17.46 10.13
C ARG A 100 -0.62 -15.98 10.45
N PRO A 101 -1.49 -15.38 11.29
CA PRO A 101 -1.35 -13.99 11.74
C PRO A 101 0.05 -13.63 12.27
N TYR A 102 0.72 -14.58 12.95
CA TYR A 102 2.09 -14.44 13.41
C TYR A 102 3.09 -14.11 12.29
N GLU A 103 2.97 -14.77 11.14
CA GLU A 103 3.88 -14.61 10.00
C GLU A 103 3.71 -13.23 9.37
N ILE A 104 2.46 -12.76 9.23
CA ILE A 104 2.16 -11.40 8.75
C ILE A 104 2.79 -10.38 9.69
N LEU A 105 2.47 -10.45 10.99
CA LEU A 105 2.95 -9.49 11.99
C LEU A 105 4.47 -9.43 12.03
N ARG A 106 5.14 -10.59 12.03
CA ARG A 106 6.60 -10.68 12.01
C ARG A 106 7.18 -10.03 10.75
N PHE A 107 6.60 -10.31 9.59
CA PHE A 107 7.07 -9.74 8.32
C PHE A 107 6.97 -8.21 8.28
N ILE A 108 5.86 -7.65 8.78
CA ILE A 108 5.64 -6.19 8.79
C ILE A 108 6.25 -5.48 10.03
N GLY A 109 7.15 -6.15 10.76
CA GLY A 109 7.87 -5.58 11.91
C GLY A 109 6.97 -5.24 13.11
N ARG A 110 5.87 -5.96 13.31
CA ARG A 110 4.93 -5.76 14.43
C ARG A 110 5.16 -6.78 15.55
N GLY A 111 4.77 -6.37 16.76
CA GLY A 111 4.72 -7.27 17.91
C GLY A 111 3.68 -8.37 17.74
N VAL A 112 3.69 -9.34 18.65
CA VAL A 112 2.80 -10.51 18.65
C VAL A 112 1.98 -10.58 19.94
N SER A 113 1.64 -9.42 20.51
CA SER A 113 0.74 -9.33 21.66
C SER A 113 -0.72 -9.47 21.22
N LEU A 114 -1.62 -9.76 22.16
CA LEU A 114 -3.07 -9.76 21.90
C LEU A 114 -3.54 -8.48 21.20
N ARG A 115 -2.98 -7.33 21.60
CA ARG A 115 -3.27 -6.02 21.02
C ARG A 115 -2.84 -5.94 19.55
N ASP A 116 -1.73 -6.57 19.19
CA ASP A 116 -1.23 -6.57 17.81
C ASP A 116 -2.10 -7.45 16.91
N TYR A 117 -2.56 -8.60 17.40
CA TYR A 117 -3.53 -9.43 16.70
C TYR A 117 -4.88 -8.71 16.50
N GLN A 118 -5.38 -8.01 17.53
CA GLN A 118 -6.60 -7.19 17.40
C GLN A 118 -6.44 -6.07 16.37
N ARG A 119 -5.26 -5.44 16.33
CA ARG A 119 -4.94 -4.40 15.33
C ARG A 119 -4.87 -4.95 13.92
N LEU A 120 -4.34 -6.17 13.73
CA LEU A 120 -4.35 -6.86 12.45
C LEU A 120 -5.79 -7.08 11.96
N LYS A 121 -6.68 -7.61 12.82
CA LYS A 121 -8.10 -7.79 12.49
C LYS A 121 -8.75 -6.47 12.07
N ALA A 122 -8.58 -5.43 12.88
CA ALA A 122 -9.12 -4.11 12.56
C ALA A 122 -8.54 -3.51 11.26
N ALA A 123 -7.30 -3.86 10.89
CA ALA A 123 -6.71 -3.47 9.60
C ALA A 123 -7.33 -4.24 8.43
N LEU A 124 -7.58 -5.55 8.59
CA LEU A 124 -8.30 -6.36 7.61
C LEU A 124 -9.73 -5.84 7.40
N ASP A 125 -10.45 -5.50 8.47
CA ASP A 125 -11.78 -4.88 8.40
C ASP A 125 -11.75 -3.56 7.63
N ARG A 126 -10.80 -2.67 7.94
CA ARG A 126 -10.63 -1.40 7.22
C ARG A 126 -10.32 -1.63 5.73
N LEU A 127 -9.45 -2.59 5.41
CA LEU A 127 -9.11 -2.92 4.02
C LEU A 127 -10.32 -3.49 3.25
N GLN A 128 -11.15 -4.30 3.92
CA GLN A 128 -12.36 -4.85 3.33
C GLN A 128 -13.45 -3.78 3.12
N SER A 129 -13.61 -2.88 4.09
CA SER A 129 -14.65 -1.85 4.07
C SER A 129 -14.27 -0.60 3.24
N THR A 130 -13.02 -0.51 2.77
CA THR A 130 -12.57 0.61 1.94
C THR A 130 -12.83 0.33 0.46
N THR A 131 -13.68 1.15 -0.16
CA THR A 131 -13.97 1.08 -1.60
C THR A 131 -13.06 2.02 -2.37
N VAL A 132 -12.44 1.50 -3.43
CA VAL A 132 -11.64 2.25 -4.39
C VAL A 132 -12.35 2.28 -5.73
N ALA A 133 -12.36 3.44 -6.39
CA ALA A 133 -12.70 3.60 -7.80
C ALA A 133 -11.53 4.28 -8.52
N THR A 134 -10.99 3.68 -9.59
CA THR A 134 -9.82 4.22 -10.29
C THR A 134 -9.88 4.04 -11.81
N SER A 135 -9.29 4.99 -12.55
CA SER A 135 -9.00 4.84 -13.98
C SER A 135 -7.62 4.22 -14.27
N ILE A 136 -6.84 3.90 -13.23
CA ILE A 136 -5.51 3.29 -13.41
C ILE A 136 -5.65 1.88 -13.96
N ARG A 137 -4.87 1.59 -15.02
CA ARG A 137 -4.92 0.35 -15.81
C ARG A 137 -6.28 0.08 -16.45
N GLU A 138 -7.11 1.10 -16.60
CA GLU A 138 -8.34 1.05 -17.37
C GLU A 138 -8.06 1.53 -18.80
N THR A 139 -8.26 0.65 -19.78
CA THR A 139 -7.89 0.92 -21.18
C THR A 139 -9.07 1.38 -22.04
N THR A 140 -10.31 1.26 -21.55
CA THR A 140 -11.51 1.50 -22.37
C THR A 140 -12.10 2.91 -22.21
N GLY A 141 -11.71 3.65 -21.17
CA GLY A 141 -12.20 5.00 -20.84
C GLY A 141 -13.66 5.06 -20.41
N ARG A 142 -14.37 3.92 -20.29
CA ARG A 142 -15.83 3.89 -20.19
C ARG A 142 -16.35 3.85 -18.76
N ARG A 143 -15.62 3.20 -17.83
CA ARG A 143 -16.02 3.07 -16.42
C ARG A 143 -14.80 2.94 -15.52
N LEU A 144 -14.83 3.61 -14.36
CA LEU A 144 -13.82 3.40 -13.32
C LEU A 144 -13.88 1.96 -12.81
N HIS A 145 -12.73 1.32 -12.65
CA HIS A 145 -12.63 0.02 -12.01
C HIS A 145 -12.86 0.19 -10.49
N ARG A 146 -13.71 -0.66 -9.90
CA ARG A 146 -14.10 -0.58 -8.48
C ARG A 146 -13.80 -1.87 -7.73
N PHE A 147 -13.22 -1.75 -6.55
CA PHE A 147 -12.85 -2.88 -5.70
C PHE A 147 -12.65 -2.46 -4.23
N SER A 148 -12.60 -3.44 -3.33
CA SER A 148 -12.05 -3.30 -1.98
C SER A 148 -10.66 -3.91 -1.91
N TRP A 149 -9.77 -3.42 -1.02
CA TRP A 149 -8.40 -3.94 -0.91
C TRP A 149 -8.35 -5.41 -0.49
N ILE A 150 -9.36 -5.86 0.24
CA ILE A 150 -9.64 -7.24 0.56
C ILE A 150 -11.11 -7.49 0.21
N ASN A 151 -11.40 -8.46 -0.64
CA ASN A 151 -12.78 -8.79 -1.00
C ASN A 151 -13.47 -9.55 0.14
N GLU A 152 -12.75 -10.48 0.76
CA GLU A 152 -13.22 -11.31 1.86
C GLU A 152 -12.04 -11.66 2.76
N TRP A 153 -12.27 -11.73 4.08
CA TRP A 153 -11.34 -12.38 4.99
C TRP A 153 -12.11 -13.13 6.09
N LYS A 154 -11.50 -14.19 6.64
CA LYS A 154 -12.06 -14.93 7.77
C LYS A 154 -10.99 -15.57 8.62
N GLU A 155 -11.28 -15.72 9.90
CA GLU A 155 -10.49 -16.54 10.79
C GLU A 155 -10.83 -18.01 10.58
N LEU A 156 -9.80 -18.86 10.61
CA LEU A 156 -9.97 -20.30 10.57
C LEU A 156 -9.78 -20.86 11.98
N ALA A 157 -10.67 -21.77 12.37
CA ALA A 157 -10.53 -22.57 13.57
C ALA A 157 -10.87 -24.03 13.28
N ASP A 158 -10.27 -24.95 14.05
CA ASP A 158 -10.68 -26.36 14.01
C ASP A 158 -12.02 -26.57 14.74
N ALA A 159 -12.53 -27.81 14.74
CA ALA A 159 -13.79 -28.16 15.40
C ALA A 159 -13.77 -27.95 16.94
N ARG A 160 -12.59 -27.77 17.53
CA ARG A 160 -12.38 -27.51 18.97
C ARG A 160 -12.17 -26.02 19.27
N GLY A 161 -12.19 -25.16 18.24
CA GLY A 161 -11.95 -23.73 18.37
C GLY A 161 -10.47 -23.32 18.33
N THR A 162 -9.55 -24.24 18.04
CA THR A 162 -8.11 -23.92 17.93
C THR A 162 -7.87 -23.06 16.69
N PRO A 163 -7.25 -21.88 16.80
CA PRO A 163 -6.96 -21.02 15.65
C PRO A 163 -6.02 -21.72 14.65
N LEU A 164 -6.46 -21.83 13.40
CA LEU A 164 -5.71 -22.42 12.28
C LEU A 164 -5.07 -21.37 11.35
N GLY A 165 -5.42 -20.09 11.52
CA GLY A 165 -4.88 -18.98 10.76
C GLY A 165 -5.98 -18.06 10.23
N ILE A 166 -5.66 -17.32 9.16
CA ILE A 166 -6.63 -16.51 8.43
C ILE A 166 -6.62 -16.87 6.95
N GLU A 167 -7.76 -16.67 6.30
CA GLU A 167 -7.89 -16.62 4.86
C GLU A 167 -8.30 -15.22 4.42
N LEU A 168 -7.78 -14.78 3.28
CA LEU A 168 -8.17 -13.54 2.64
C LEU A 168 -8.19 -13.68 1.11
N ILE A 169 -9.08 -12.93 0.47
CA ILE A 169 -9.22 -12.86 -0.98
C ILE A 169 -8.83 -11.46 -1.42
N LEU A 170 -7.72 -11.35 -2.16
CA LEU A 170 -7.28 -10.10 -2.79
C LEU A 170 -8.15 -9.76 -4.02
N PRO A 171 -8.35 -8.49 -4.39
CA PRO A 171 -9.05 -8.11 -5.62
C PRO A 171 -8.20 -8.40 -6.88
N ASP A 172 -8.87 -8.67 -8.01
CA ASP A 172 -8.23 -8.97 -9.30
C ASP A 172 -7.28 -7.86 -9.71
N TRP A 173 -7.70 -6.61 -9.51
CA TRP A 173 -6.91 -5.45 -9.84
C TRP A 173 -5.57 -5.44 -9.13
N PHE A 174 -5.54 -5.74 -7.82
CA PHE A 174 -4.28 -5.78 -7.07
C PHE A 174 -3.44 -6.98 -7.50
N TYR A 175 -4.05 -8.17 -7.57
CA TYR A 175 -3.36 -9.41 -7.92
C TYR A 175 -2.73 -9.35 -9.32
N ALA A 176 -3.49 -8.95 -10.34
CA ALA A 176 -2.97 -8.77 -11.71
C ALA A 176 -1.83 -7.74 -11.76
N GLY A 177 -1.94 -6.65 -10.99
CA GLY A 177 -0.89 -5.65 -10.86
C GLY A 177 0.39 -6.16 -10.20
N VAL A 178 0.29 -7.12 -9.28
CA VAL A 178 1.46 -7.74 -8.62
C VAL A 178 2.10 -8.81 -9.52
N LEU A 179 1.30 -9.52 -10.32
CA LEU A 179 1.82 -10.50 -11.28
C LEU A 179 2.67 -9.86 -12.39
N ASP A 180 2.36 -8.63 -12.78
CA ASP A 180 3.21 -7.86 -13.67
C ASP A 180 4.48 -7.36 -12.95
N ALA A 181 5.62 -7.99 -13.24
CA ALA A 181 6.90 -7.65 -12.63
C ALA A 181 7.32 -6.19 -12.89
N ALA A 182 6.85 -5.57 -13.99
CA ALA A 182 7.15 -4.17 -14.29
C ALA A 182 6.45 -3.18 -13.33
N LEU A 183 5.42 -3.64 -12.59
CA LEU A 183 4.61 -2.83 -11.69
C LEU A 183 4.92 -3.07 -10.20
N VAL A 184 6.00 -3.78 -9.90
CA VAL A 184 6.44 -4.08 -8.53
C VAL A 184 7.85 -3.52 -8.28
N LEU A 185 8.08 -2.98 -7.09
CA LEU A 185 9.42 -2.59 -6.64
C LEU A 185 9.76 -3.25 -5.30
N THR A 186 11.00 -3.71 -5.18
CA THR A 186 11.60 -4.03 -3.88
C THR A 186 11.75 -2.77 -3.06
N ILE A 187 11.37 -2.82 -1.78
CA ILE A 187 11.55 -1.73 -0.83
C ILE A 187 12.48 -2.17 0.31
N ASP A 188 13.17 -1.20 0.91
CA ASP A 188 14.00 -1.39 2.11
C ASP A 188 13.14 -1.88 3.30
N PRO A 189 13.54 -2.95 4.01
CA PRO A 189 12.82 -3.45 5.19
C PRO A 189 12.62 -2.42 6.30
N ALA A 190 13.54 -1.45 6.45
CA ALA A 190 13.41 -0.36 7.43
C ALA A 190 12.21 0.58 7.15
N TYR A 191 11.52 0.41 6.01
CA TYR A 191 10.21 1.04 5.78
C TYR A 191 9.21 0.77 6.90
N PHE A 192 9.22 -0.45 7.46
CA PHE A 192 8.26 -0.81 8.50
C PHE A 192 8.46 -0.03 9.81
N ASP A 193 9.66 0.49 10.05
CA ASP A 193 10.00 1.31 11.22
C ASP A 193 9.49 2.76 11.13
N LEU A 194 9.09 3.22 9.95
CA LEU A 194 8.59 4.58 9.73
C LEU A 194 7.26 4.81 10.46
N THR A 195 7.22 5.83 11.33
CA THR A 195 6.09 6.02 12.25
C THR A 195 5.09 7.08 11.79
N GLY A 196 5.50 7.96 10.87
CA GLY A 196 4.67 9.04 10.32
C GLY A 196 3.91 8.63 9.06
N GLY A 197 2.66 9.08 8.89
CA GLY A 197 1.89 8.77 7.68
C GLY A 197 2.41 9.49 6.44
N ILE A 198 2.78 10.77 6.57
CA ILE A 198 3.45 11.53 5.49
C ILE A 198 4.83 10.94 5.19
N GLU A 199 5.57 10.49 6.22
CA GLU A 199 6.88 9.85 6.09
C GLU A 199 6.78 8.57 5.24
N ARG A 200 5.87 7.66 5.58
CA ARG A 200 5.63 6.41 4.83
C ARG A 200 5.19 6.69 3.39
N TRP A 201 4.30 7.66 3.20
CA TRP A 201 3.86 8.05 1.85
C TRP A 201 5.02 8.62 1.03
N LEU A 202 5.82 9.49 1.65
CA LEU A 202 6.95 10.12 0.98
C LEU A 202 8.01 9.09 0.61
N TYR A 203 8.30 8.11 1.47
CA TYR A 203 9.19 7.01 1.15
C TYR A 203 8.75 6.27 -0.12
N ARG A 204 7.47 5.90 -0.21
CA ARG A 204 6.94 5.19 -1.38
C ARG A 204 7.07 6.03 -2.65
N LEU A 205 6.74 7.31 -2.57
CA LEU A 205 6.90 8.24 -3.69
C LEU A 205 8.37 8.35 -4.12
N VAL A 206 9.27 8.55 -3.17
CA VAL A 206 10.72 8.66 -3.40
C VAL A 206 11.26 7.38 -4.03
N ARG A 207 10.89 6.21 -3.50
CA ARG A 207 11.35 4.91 -4.03
C ARG A 207 10.91 4.68 -5.47
N LYS A 208 9.68 5.08 -5.82
CA LYS A 208 9.19 5.00 -7.21
C LYS A 208 10.02 5.85 -8.17
N HIS A 209 10.38 7.07 -7.76
CA HIS A 209 11.03 8.06 -8.62
C HIS A 209 12.57 8.06 -8.52
N GLY A 210 13.14 7.47 -7.48
CA GLY A 210 14.57 7.53 -7.17
C GLY A 210 15.46 6.51 -7.89
N GLY A 211 14.88 5.57 -8.66
CA GLY A 211 15.63 4.49 -9.31
C GLY A 211 16.28 4.83 -10.65
N HIS A 212 15.89 5.92 -11.31
CA HIS A 212 16.23 6.14 -12.73
C HIS A 212 17.03 7.42 -13.02
N GLN A 213 17.28 8.29 -12.02
CA GLN A 213 17.92 9.58 -12.27
C GLN A 213 19.07 9.87 -11.29
N PRO A 214 20.35 9.82 -11.76
CA PRO A 214 21.52 10.10 -10.93
C PRO A 214 21.53 11.49 -10.29
N GLY A 215 20.88 12.47 -10.93
CA GLY A 215 20.78 13.86 -10.47
C GLY A 215 19.76 14.10 -9.35
N GLY A 216 19.02 13.05 -8.93
CA GLY A 216 17.91 13.17 -8.00
C GLY A 216 16.63 13.70 -8.66
N TRP A 217 15.53 13.69 -7.91
CA TRP A 217 14.23 14.16 -8.38
C TRP A 217 13.74 15.32 -7.51
N GLN A 218 12.87 16.14 -8.09
CA GLN A 218 12.34 17.35 -7.46
C GLN A 218 10.82 17.39 -7.47
N PHE A 219 10.23 17.80 -6.35
CA PHE A 219 8.79 18.09 -6.27
C PHE A 219 8.55 19.37 -5.48
N ASP A 220 7.74 20.28 -6.03
CA ASP A 220 7.27 21.42 -5.26
C ASP A 220 6.33 20.98 -4.13
N PHE A 221 6.39 21.67 -2.99
CA PHE A 221 5.61 21.31 -1.80
C PHE A 221 4.10 21.32 -2.06
N LYS A 222 3.62 22.23 -2.91
CA LYS A 222 2.20 22.35 -3.25
C LYS A 222 1.73 21.13 -4.07
N HIS A 223 2.57 20.64 -4.97
CA HIS A 223 2.33 19.41 -5.71
C HIS A 223 2.36 18.19 -4.80
N LEU A 224 3.33 18.08 -3.89
CA LEU A 224 3.36 17.00 -2.90
C LEU A 224 2.09 16.98 -2.04
N HIS A 225 1.64 18.15 -1.57
CA HIS A 225 0.41 18.26 -0.78
C HIS A 225 -0.80 17.72 -1.55
N ARG A 226 -1.01 18.16 -2.80
CA ARG A 226 -2.09 17.63 -3.66
C ARG A 226 -1.93 16.13 -3.94
N LYS A 227 -0.71 15.68 -4.25
CA LYS A 227 -0.41 14.29 -4.61
C LYS A 227 -0.59 13.33 -3.45
N SER A 228 -0.37 13.78 -2.22
CA SER A 228 -0.51 12.98 -1.00
C SER A 228 -1.95 12.67 -0.62
N GLY A 229 -2.92 13.47 -1.09
CA GLY A 229 -4.30 13.38 -0.62
C GLY A 229 -4.46 13.70 0.87
N SER A 230 -3.47 14.35 1.50
CA SER A 230 -3.49 14.74 2.91
C SER A 230 -4.60 15.74 3.21
N THR A 231 -5.20 15.62 4.39
CA THR A 231 -6.19 16.59 4.92
C THR A 231 -5.54 17.71 5.73
N ALA A 232 -4.23 17.65 5.98
CA ALA A 232 -3.51 18.71 6.69
C ALA A 232 -3.59 20.03 5.92
N LYS A 233 -3.54 21.16 6.63
CA LYS A 233 -3.42 22.46 5.96
C LYS A 233 -2.07 22.50 5.21
N PRO A 234 -1.95 23.21 4.08
CA PRO A 234 -0.70 23.27 3.33
C PRO A 234 0.52 23.68 4.17
N HIS A 235 0.34 24.59 5.14
CA HIS A 235 1.42 25.02 6.03
C HIS A 235 1.89 23.92 7.00
N ASP A 236 0.96 23.16 7.59
CA ASP A 236 1.27 22.03 8.48
C ASP A 236 2.01 20.94 7.70
N PHE A 237 1.51 20.63 6.49
CA PHE A 237 2.17 19.67 5.60
C PHE A 237 3.59 20.10 5.23
N ALA A 238 3.80 21.39 4.96
CA ALA A 238 5.15 21.92 4.71
C ALA A 238 6.04 21.81 5.95
N CYS A 239 5.51 22.06 7.16
CA CYS A 239 6.24 21.84 8.41
C CYS A 239 6.62 20.37 8.60
N ASP A 240 5.72 19.44 8.31
CA ASP A 240 6.00 18.00 8.35
C ASP A 240 7.13 17.62 7.37
N LEU A 241 7.10 18.12 6.13
CA LEU A 241 8.18 17.88 5.16
C LEU A 241 9.52 18.46 5.62
N ARG A 242 9.55 19.67 6.17
CA ARG A 242 10.77 20.26 6.74
C ARG A 242 11.31 19.44 7.90
N ALA A 243 10.43 18.93 8.77
CA ALA A 243 10.82 18.07 9.88
C ALA A 243 11.42 16.74 9.39
N LEU A 244 10.84 16.12 8.36
CA LEU A 244 11.39 14.90 7.74
C LEU A 244 12.77 15.14 7.12
N VAL A 245 12.94 16.27 6.43
CA VAL A 245 14.25 16.67 5.87
C VAL A 245 15.26 16.97 6.98
N ALA A 246 14.86 17.56 8.10
CA ALA A 246 15.79 17.80 9.21
C ALA A 246 16.25 16.48 9.88
N ARG A 247 15.36 15.49 10.00
CA ARG A 247 15.63 14.21 10.69
C ARG A 247 16.44 13.22 9.85
N GLN A 248 16.32 13.24 8.52
CA GLN A 248 17.02 12.34 7.60
C GLN A 248 16.83 10.84 7.92
N THR A 249 15.62 10.45 8.37
CA THR A 249 15.26 9.06 8.72
C THR A 249 14.88 8.20 7.52
N MET A 250 14.89 8.74 6.30
CA MET A 250 14.38 8.08 5.10
C MET A 250 15.32 6.92 4.67
N PRO A 251 14.88 5.64 4.70
CA PRO A 251 15.75 4.52 4.38
C PRO A 251 16.27 4.60 2.94
N GLY A 252 17.60 4.56 2.78
CA GLY A 252 18.24 4.55 1.46
C GLY A 252 18.19 5.88 0.68
N TYR A 253 17.67 6.97 1.25
CA TYR A 253 17.59 8.27 0.57
C TYR A 253 18.02 9.42 1.48
N ARG A 254 18.72 10.39 0.90
CA ARG A 254 18.99 11.69 1.53
C ARG A 254 18.03 12.71 0.96
N LEU A 255 17.27 13.37 1.83
CA LEU A 255 16.33 14.43 1.45
C LEU A 255 17.01 15.80 1.52
N GLY A 256 16.51 16.76 0.76
CA GLY A 256 16.94 18.16 0.84
C GLY A 256 15.82 19.11 0.44
N ILE A 257 15.95 20.39 0.77
CA ILE A 257 15.02 21.44 0.35
C ILE A 257 15.81 22.52 -0.36
N VAL A 258 15.34 22.90 -1.55
CA VAL A 258 15.84 24.04 -2.30
C VAL A 258 14.72 25.07 -2.43
N ARG A 259 15.07 26.35 -2.39
CA ARG A 259 14.14 27.44 -2.70
C ARG A 259 14.38 27.90 -4.13
N MET A 260 13.32 27.91 -4.93
CA MET A 260 13.40 28.35 -6.32
C MET A 260 13.72 29.84 -6.39
N PRO A 261 14.70 30.25 -7.21
CA PRO A 261 14.98 31.66 -7.44
C PRO A 261 13.73 32.41 -7.94
N GLY A 262 13.53 33.64 -7.47
CA GLY A 262 12.41 34.51 -7.85
C GLY A 262 11.10 34.21 -7.13
N THR A 263 10.63 32.96 -7.13
CA THR A 263 9.33 32.60 -6.52
C THR A 263 9.42 32.30 -5.02
N GLY A 264 10.60 31.93 -4.52
CA GLY A 264 10.80 31.49 -3.14
C GLY A 264 10.12 30.15 -2.82
N ALA A 265 9.55 29.47 -3.82
CA ALA A 265 8.84 28.21 -3.64
C ALA A 265 9.80 27.11 -3.16
N GLU A 266 9.37 26.37 -2.13
CA GLU A 266 10.14 25.24 -1.61
C GLU A 266 9.93 23.99 -2.46
N VAL A 267 11.05 23.38 -2.82
CA VAL A 267 11.14 22.16 -3.61
C VAL A 267 11.87 21.11 -2.78
N LEU A 268 11.22 19.97 -2.61
CA LEU A 268 11.84 18.79 -2.04
C LEU A 268 12.76 18.16 -3.10
N THR A 269 13.99 17.88 -2.71
CA THR A 269 14.96 17.11 -3.48
C THR A 269 15.24 15.80 -2.75
N PHE A 270 15.58 14.74 -3.49
CA PHE A 270 16.10 13.52 -2.89
C PHE A 270 17.07 12.81 -3.81
N ARG A 271 18.02 12.11 -3.19
CA ARG A 271 19.03 11.28 -3.89
C ARG A 271 19.22 9.95 -3.17
N PRO A 272 19.47 8.85 -3.89
CA PRO A 272 19.81 7.58 -3.26
C PRO A 272 21.12 7.71 -2.48
N VAL A 273 21.18 7.06 -1.31
CA VAL A 273 22.43 6.88 -0.56
C VAL A 273 23.10 5.60 -1.05
N PRO A 274 24.39 5.64 -1.46
CA PRO A 274 25.10 4.46 -1.90
C PRO A 274 25.05 3.33 -0.86
N PRO A 275 24.94 2.05 -1.26
CA PRO A 275 24.88 0.93 -0.34
C PRO A 275 26.07 0.87 0.65
N THR A 276 27.24 1.36 0.25
CA THR A 276 28.48 1.40 1.05
C THR A 276 28.47 2.38 2.23
N ALA A 277 27.43 3.21 2.37
CA ALA A 277 27.26 4.14 3.49
C ALA A 277 26.20 3.67 4.52
N ARG A 278 25.69 2.44 4.38
CA ARG A 278 24.78 1.80 5.35
C ARG A 278 25.62 1.13 6.44
N GLY A 279 26.06 1.91 7.40
CA GLY A 279 26.62 1.41 8.66
C GLY A 279 25.54 0.84 9.56
#